data_AF-A0A7K4BEY2-F1
#
_entry.id   AF-A0A7K4BEY2-F1
#
_cell.length_a   1.000
_cell.length_b   1.000
_cell.length_c   1.000
_cell.angle_alpha   90.00
_cell.angle_beta   90.00
_cell.angle_gamma   90.00
#
_symmetry.space_group_name_H-M   'P 1'
#
loop_
_entity.id
_entity.type
_entity.pdbx_description
1 polymer ?
#
loop_
_entity_poly.entity_id
_entity_poly.type
_entity_poly.pdbx_seq_one_letter_code
_entity_poly.pdbx_strand_id
1 'polypeptide(L)'
;IRRLARVVCADIDEIGEGGALQIAREFWHAQRGLIVRAVGRALFQSGAERVITAGIGADLFARELGCATLNREIGAISDALPAYAVREVALRVAGD
;
A
#
# COMPACT_ATOMS: atom_id res chain seq x y z
N ILE A 1 -17.73 5.91 8.24
CA ILE A 1 -17.92 7.33 7.87
C ILE A 1 -17.87 8.30 9.05
N ARG A 2 -18.58 8.07 10.18
CA ARG A 2 -18.52 8.96 11.38
C ARG A 2 -17.10 9.25 11.89
N ARG A 3 -16.21 8.26 11.85
CA ARG A 3 -14.80 8.43 12.24
C ARG A 3 -14.04 9.42 11.35
N LEU A 4 -14.43 9.59 10.09
CA LEU A 4 -13.81 10.54 9.18
C LEU A 4 -14.24 11.98 9.50
N ALA A 5 -15.52 12.20 9.82
CA ALA A 5 -16.03 13.52 10.22
C ALA A 5 -15.26 14.09 11.42
N ARG A 6 -14.97 13.25 12.41
CA ARG A 6 -14.23 13.65 13.62
C ARG A 6 -12.79 14.12 13.35
N VAL A 7 -12.20 13.78 12.20
CA VAL A 7 -10.85 14.26 11.82
C VAL A 7 -10.83 15.77 11.63
N VAL A 8 -11.96 16.37 11.25
CA VAL A 8 -12.11 17.82 11.05
C VAL A 8 -12.95 18.48 12.14
N CYS A 9 -13.01 17.87 13.33
CA CYS A 9 -13.79 18.35 14.47
C CYS A 9 -15.29 18.51 14.17
N ALA A 10 -15.84 17.67 13.28
CA ALA A 10 -17.26 17.66 12.94
C ALA A 10 -17.91 16.29 13.22
N ASP A 11 -19.24 16.28 13.32
CA ASP A 11 -20.06 15.08 13.33
C ASP A 11 -20.76 14.85 11.98
N ILE A 12 -21.29 13.63 11.80
CA ILE A 12 -21.91 13.24 10.52
C ILE A 12 -23.16 14.07 10.20
N ASP A 13 -23.85 14.57 11.22
CA ASP A 13 -25.05 15.37 11.06
C ASP A 13 -24.74 16.80 10.57
N GLU A 14 -23.50 17.27 10.74
CA GLU A 14 -23.04 18.59 10.28
C GLU A 14 -22.56 18.57 8.82
N ILE A 15 -21.80 17.54 8.43
CA ILE A 15 -21.15 17.49 7.09
C ILE A 15 -21.76 16.47 6.13
N GLY A 16 -22.66 15.62 6.62
CA GLY A 16 -23.26 14.53 5.87
C GLY A 16 -22.27 13.47 5.37
N GLU A 17 -22.79 12.43 4.74
CA GLU A 17 -21.99 11.39 4.11
C GLU A 17 -21.10 11.94 2.98
N GLY A 18 -21.61 12.90 2.19
CA GLY A 18 -20.84 13.54 1.12
C GLY A 18 -19.55 14.20 1.61
N GLY A 19 -19.63 15.00 2.67
CA GLY A 19 -18.47 15.65 3.28
C GLY A 19 -17.49 14.64 3.86
N ALA A 20 -17.98 13.62 4.55
CA ALA A 20 -17.11 12.59 5.12
C ALA A 20 -16.41 11.72 4.05
N LEU A 21 -17.07 11.44 2.91
CA LEU A 21 -16.42 10.80 1.76
C LEU A 21 -15.38 11.72 1.11
N GLN A 22 -15.61 13.03 1.09
CA GLN A 22 -14.62 13.99 0.59
C GLN A 22 -13.35 13.98 1.45
N ILE A 23 -13.48 13.89 2.78
CA ILE A 23 -12.33 13.72 3.68
C ILE A 23 -11.51 12.48 3.30
N ALA A 24 -12.17 11.33 3.06
CA ALA A 24 -11.47 10.12 2.65
C ALA A 24 -10.74 10.28 1.30
N ARG A 25 -11.36 10.96 0.33
CA ARG A 25 -10.73 11.24 -0.98
C ARG A 25 -9.50 12.12 -0.85
N GLU A 26 -9.60 13.23 -0.13
CA GLU A 26 -8.46 14.13 0.07
C GLU A 26 -7.32 13.46 0.86
N PHE A 27 -7.66 12.68 1.88
CA PHE A 27 -6.68 11.88 2.61
C PHE A 27 -5.97 10.88 1.70
N TRP A 28 -6.72 10.17 0.86
CA TRP A 28 -6.15 9.26 -0.13
C TRP A 28 -5.22 9.98 -1.11
N HIS A 29 -5.65 11.12 -1.66
CA HIS A 29 -4.81 11.91 -2.58
C HIS A 29 -3.49 12.35 -1.93
N ALA A 30 -3.55 12.84 -0.71
CA ALA A 30 -2.36 13.24 0.04
C ALA A 30 -1.42 12.05 0.33
N GLN A 31 -1.96 10.95 0.86
CA GLN A 31 -1.18 9.76 1.21
C GLN A 31 -0.56 9.08 -0.02
N ARG A 32 -1.34 8.92 -1.09
CA ARG A 32 -0.87 8.43 -2.38
C ARG A 32 0.30 9.26 -2.89
N GLY A 33 0.18 10.58 -2.86
CA GLY A 33 1.25 11.48 -3.29
C GLY A 33 2.54 11.30 -2.48
N LEU A 34 2.44 11.11 -1.17
CA LEU A 34 3.60 10.84 -0.31
C LEU A 34 4.30 9.53 -0.68
N ILE A 35 3.54 8.46 -0.88
CA ILE A 35 4.07 7.13 -1.17
C ILE A 35 4.71 7.10 -2.56
N VAL A 36 4.04 7.62 -3.59
CA VAL A 36 4.58 7.67 -4.96
C VAL A 36 5.89 8.45 -5.00
N ARG A 37 5.97 9.59 -4.30
CA ARG A 37 7.22 10.37 -4.21
C ARG A 37 8.32 9.62 -3.46
N ALA A 38 8.00 8.91 -2.38
CA ALA A 38 8.97 8.14 -1.63
C ALA A 38 9.55 6.99 -2.46
N VAL A 39 8.69 6.23 -3.14
CA VAL A 39 9.09 5.14 -4.04
C VAL A 39 9.93 5.67 -5.20
N GLY A 40 9.51 6.77 -5.84
CA GLY A 40 10.28 7.38 -6.93
C GLY A 40 11.68 7.83 -6.51
N ARG A 41 11.83 8.42 -5.32
CA ARG A 41 13.15 8.76 -4.76
C ARG A 41 14.00 7.52 -4.51
N ALA A 42 13.42 6.49 -3.91
CA ALA A 42 14.13 5.24 -3.63
C ALA A 42 14.62 4.58 -4.94
N LEU A 43 13.76 4.54 -5.96
CA LEU A 43 14.08 3.97 -7.28
C LEU A 43 15.25 4.72 -7.95
N PHE A 44 15.20 6.05 -7.93
CA PHE A 44 16.28 6.88 -8.47
C PHE A 44 17.60 6.67 -7.72
N GLN A 45 17.56 6.62 -6.39
CA GLN A 45 18.75 6.46 -5.56
C GLN A 45 19.38 5.08 -5.65
N SER A 46 18.57 4.02 -5.77
CA SER A 46 19.08 2.66 -5.84
C SER A 46 19.49 2.25 -7.26
N GLY A 47 19.09 3.01 -8.28
CA GLY A 47 19.23 2.61 -9.69
C GLY A 47 18.42 1.35 -10.05
N ALA A 48 17.40 1.02 -9.26
CA ALA A 48 16.59 -0.14 -9.54
C ALA A 48 15.66 0.13 -10.73
N GLU A 49 15.40 -0.89 -11.54
CA GLU A 49 14.57 -0.75 -12.74
C GLU A 49 13.09 -1.06 -12.48
N ARG A 50 12.80 -1.80 -11.39
CA ARG A 50 11.48 -2.36 -11.12
C ARG A 50 11.11 -2.24 -9.65
N VAL A 51 9.82 -2.07 -9.42
CA VAL A 51 9.18 -2.09 -8.09
C VAL A 51 8.25 -3.29 -8.04
N ILE A 52 8.17 -3.94 -6.88
CA ILE A 52 7.23 -5.02 -6.62
C ILE A 52 6.50 -4.69 -5.31
N THR A 53 5.18 -4.83 -5.30
CA THR A 53 4.35 -4.63 -4.10
C THR A 53 3.90 -5.95 -3.48
N ALA A 54 3.72 -5.93 -2.16
CA ALA A 54 3.21 -7.05 -1.37
C ALA A 54 2.47 -6.52 -0.13
N GLY A 55 1.83 -7.41 0.63
CA GLY A 55 0.96 -7.02 1.74
C GLY A 55 -0.45 -6.61 1.31
N ILE A 56 -1.31 -6.34 2.29
CA ILE A 56 -2.76 -6.10 2.09
C ILE A 56 -3.08 -4.97 1.11
N GLY A 57 -2.15 -4.01 0.95
CA GLY A 57 -2.30 -2.85 0.08
C GLY A 57 -1.62 -3.01 -1.28
N ALA A 58 -1.12 -4.21 -1.62
CA ALA A 58 -0.26 -4.41 -2.77
C ALA A 58 -0.93 -3.99 -4.08
N ASP A 59 -2.17 -4.41 -4.30
CA ASP A 59 -2.90 -4.14 -5.54
C ASP A 59 -3.28 -2.66 -5.68
N LEU A 60 -3.55 -2.01 -4.54
CA LEU A 60 -3.81 -0.58 -4.49
C LEU A 60 -2.58 0.19 -4.99
N PHE A 61 -1.39 -0.10 -4.49
CA PHE A 61 -0.17 0.59 -4.90
C PHE A 61 0.40 0.11 -6.24
N ALA A 62 0.19 -1.15 -6.62
CA ALA A 62 0.57 -1.67 -7.93
C ALA A 62 -0.05 -0.82 -9.06
N ARG A 63 -1.34 -0.46 -8.89
CA ARG A 63 -2.03 0.44 -9.82
C ARG A 63 -1.46 1.85 -9.82
N GLU A 64 -1.20 2.43 -8.65
CA GLU A 64 -0.70 3.83 -8.57
C GLU A 64 0.76 3.97 -9.02
N LEU A 65 1.57 2.91 -8.91
CA LEU A 65 2.99 2.89 -9.27
C LEU A 65 3.25 2.25 -10.64
N GLY A 66 2.23 1.65 -11.26
CA GLY A 66 2.39 0.93 -12.54
C GLY A 66 3.32 -0.29 -12.43
N CYS A 67 3.27 -1.02 -11.31
CA CYS A 67 4.23 -2.08 -11.00
C CYS A 67 3.58 -3.45 -10.76
N ALA A 68 4.41 -4.49 -10.58
CA ALA A 68 3.95 -5.84 -10.30
C ALA A 68 3.55 -6.02 -8.82
N THR A 69 2.70 -7.00 -8.56
CA THR A 69 2.24 -7.40 -7.22
C THR A 69 2.58 -8.87 -7.00
N LEU A 70 3.17 -9.21 -5.85
CA LEU A 70 3.49 -10.59 -5.49
C LEU A 70 2.23 -11.44 -5.29
N ASN A 71 1.07 -10.83 -5.04
CA ASN A 71 -0.19 -11.59 -4.93
C ASN A 71 -0.50 -12.37 -6.23
N ARG A 72 -0.08 -11.88 -7.40
CA ARG A 72 -0.25 -12.60 -8.67
C ARG A 72 0.73 -13.77 -8.84
N GLU A 73 1.82 -13.78 -8.10
CA GLU A 73 2.89 -14.79 -8.22
C GLU A 73 2.79 -15.87 -7.14
N ILE A 74 2.57 -15.47 -5.88
CA ILE A 74 2.55 -16.38 -4.72
C ILE A 74 1.19 -16.44 -4.02
N GLY A 75 0.18 -15.72 -4.54
CA GLY A 75 -1.16 -15.70 -3.98
C GLY A 75 -1.25 -14.97 -2.63
N ALA A 76 -2.29 -15.32 -1.86
CA ALA A 76 -2.63 -14.68 -0.58
C ALA A 76 -1.50 -14.71 0.46
N ILE A 77 -0.51 -15.60 0.32
CA ILE A 77 0.65 -15.64 1.22
C ILE A 77 1.53 -14.39 1.10
N SER A 78 1.39 -13.61 0.02
CA SER A 78 1.97 -12.27 -0.14
C SER A 78 1.59 -11.31 1.00
N ASP A 79 0.43 -11.50 1.63
CA ASP A 79 0.02 -10.71 2.80
C ASP A 79 0.84 -11.02 4.05
N ALA A 80 1.45 -12.21 4.08
CA ALA A 80 2.38 -12.67 5.10
C ALA A 80 3.82 -12.77 4.56
N LEU A 81 4.18 -11.90 3.60
CA LEU A 81 5.47 -11.96 2.89
C LEU A 81 6.67 -12.14 3.83
N PRO A 82 6.80 -11.47 4.99
CA PRO A 82 7.97 -11.68 5.86
C PRO A 82 8.16 -13.14 6.29
N ALA A 83 7.08 -13.81 6.73
CA ALA A 83 7.15 -15.20 7.15
C ALA A 83 7.42 -16.14 5.96
N TYR A 84 6.78 -15.89 4.82
CA TYR A 84 6.98 -16.65 3.60
C TYR A 84 8.43 -16.54 3.10
N ALA A 85 8.97 -15.32 3.04
CA ALA A 85 10.33 -15.06 2.59
C ALA A 85 11.36 -15.75 3.48
N VAL A 86 11.19 -15.72 4.81
CA VAL A 86 12.07 -16.44 5.75
C VAL A 86 12.03 -17.95 5.49
N ARG A 87 10.85 -18.53 5.30
CA ARG A 87 10.70 -19.96 4.95
C ARG A 87 11.43 -20.29 3.65
N GLU A 88 11.25 -19.49 2.60
CA GLU A 88 11.89 -19.70 1.29
C GLU A 88 13.42 -19.63 1.37
N VAL A 89 13.96 -18.70 2.16
CA VAL A 89 15.41 -18.61 2.41
C VAL A 89 15.91 -19.85 3.15
N ALA A 90 15.21 -20.29 4.20
CA ALA A 90 15.60 -21.48 4.95
C ALA A 90 15.60 -22.76 4.09
N LEU A 91 14.60 -22.93 3.21
CA LEU A 91 14.52 -24.08 2.30
C LEU A 91 15.66 -24.09 1.26
N ARG A 92 16.12 -22.93 0.80
CA ARG A 92 17.27 -22.83 -0.12
C ARG A 92 18.58 -23.20 0.57
N VAL A 93 18.78 -22.69 1.79
CA VAL A 93 20.02 -22.93 2.56
C VAL A 93 20.11 -24.36 3.09
N ALA A 94 18.97 -24.99 3.43
CA ALA A 94 18.94 -26.37 3.93
C ALA A 94 18.97 -27.44 2.81
N GLY A 95 18.80 -27.02 1.55
CA GLY A 95 18.84 -27.90 0.38
C GLY A 95 20.21 -28.00 -0.30
N ASP A 96 21.17 -27.16 0.11
CA ASP A 96 22.62 -27.26 -0.20
C ASP A 96 23.35 -28.01 0.92
#